data_AF-A0A7J8AI89-F1
#
_entry.id   AF-A0A7J8AI89-F1
#
_cell.length_a   1.000
_cell.length_b   1.000
_cell.length_c   1.000
_cell.angle_alpha   90.00
_cell.angle_beta   90.00
_cell.angle_gamma   90.00
#
_symmetry.space_group_name_H-M   'P 1'
#
loop_
_entity.id
_entity.type
_entity.pdbx_description
1 polymer ?
#
loop_
_entity_poly.entity_id
_entity_poly.type
_entity_poly.pdbx_seq_one_letter_code
_entity_poly.pdbx_strand_id
1 'polypeptide(L)'
;MGTGVFEKEFYPKKPKHTEICFLNWFKTQQAFLAQNLSHEEKYHVTWYMSWSPCFQCARHVVEFLKDHKYVQLSIFVARLYYPRRPQYQQGLRSLQGAGAQVAIMTPDDFAYCRKIFVDDPHKPFRNPVRRFSPGYFYFHFTNCPDHGGRNGCYLCYQVKRTQRRLPLDMSTGVFENEFYPKKPRHTEICFLNWFKTQQAFLAQNLSHEEKYHVTWYMSWSPCFQCARHVVEFLKDHKYVQLSIFVARLYYPRRPQYQQGLRSLQGAGAQVAIMTPDDFAYCRKIFVHRPHKRFWYWEGIDENSCSLSKTLEDILRNEGN
;
A
#
# COMPACT_ATOMS: atom_id res chain seq x y z
N MET A 1 16.21 -19.73 -19.18
CA MET A 1 14.94 -19.57 -18.44
C MET A 1 14.86 -18.15 -17.93
N GLY A 2 13.69 -17.52 -18.07
CA GLY A 2 13.49 -16.09 -17.75
C GLY A 2 13.08 -15.83 -16.30
N THR A 3 13.24 -14.59 -15.87
CA THR A 3 12.72 -14.06 -14.60
C THR A 3 11.30 -13.52 -14.80
N GLY A 4 10.43 -13.66 -13.80
CA GLY A 4 9.06 -13.14 -13.84
C GLY A 4 8.60 -12.63 -12.49
N VAL A 5 7.74 -11.60 -12.50
CA VAL A 5 7.10 -11.05 -11.29
C VAL A 5 5.61 -11.39 -11.34
N PHE A 6 5.13 -12.08 -10.31
CA PHE A 6 3.70 -12.33 -10.12
C PHE A 6 3.18 -11.42 -9.01
N GLU A 7 2.16 -10.62 -9.31
CA GLU A 7 1.45 -9.82 -8.32
C GLU A 7 0.11 -10.47 -7.99
N LYS A 8 -0.40 -10.23 -6.78
CA LYS A 8 -1.75 -10.63 -6.41
C LYS A 8 -2.73 -9.91 -7.34
N GLU A 9 -3.52 -10.67 -8.09
CA GLU A 9 -4.58 -10.11 -8.93
C GLU A 9 -5.75 -9.77 -8.02
N PHE A 10 -6.12 -8.49 -7.93
CA PHE A 10 -7.21 -8.06 -7.07
C PHE A 10 -8.58 -8.06 -7.77
N TYR A 11 -8.65 -7.90 -9.11
CA TYR A 11 -9.91 -7.71 -9.84
C TYR A 11 -9.76 -8.05 -11.35
N PRO A 12 -10.82 -8.46 -12.09
CA PRO A 12 -12.24 -8.52 -11.71
C PRO A 12 -12.69 -9.87 -11.11
N LYS A 13 -11.76 -10.81 -10.85
CA LYS A 13 -12.06 -12.11 -10.23
C LYS A 13 -11.60 -12.12 -8.77
N LYS A 14 -12.14 -13.04 -7.95
CA LYS A 14 -11.73 -13.27 -6.55
C LYS A 14 -10.20 -13.18 -6.41
N PRO A 15 -9.67 -12.46 -5.41
CA PRO A 15 -8.24 -12.17 -5.34
C PRO A 15 -7.41 -13.44 -5.39
N LYS A 16 -6.67 -13.65 -6.48
CA LYS A 16 -5.83 -14.85 -6.64
C LYS A 16 -4.48 -14.60 -6.00
N HIS A 17 -4.11 -15.47 -5.06
CA HIS A 17 -2.81 -15.43 -4.41
C HIS A 17 -1.69 -15.69 -5.42
N THR A 18 -0.55 -15.04 -5.22
CA THR A 18 0.62 -15.09 -6.13
C THR A 18 1.11 -16.50 -6.40
N GLU A 19 1.04 -17.37 -5.39
CA GLU A 19 1.38 -18.78 -5.46
C GLU A 19 0.52 -19.49 -6.51
N ILE A 20 -0.78 -19.23 -6.50
CA ILE A 20 -1.73 -19.84 -7.44
C ILE A 20 -1.54 -19.29 -8.85
N CYS A 21 -1.20 -18.00 -8.98
CA CYS A 21 -0.86 -17.40 -10.27
C CYS A 21 0.37 -18.09 -10.89
N PHE A 22 1.43 -18.31 -10.10
CA PHE A 22 2.60 -19.06 -10.55
C PHE A 22 2.23 -20.49 -10.96
N LEU A 23 1.49 -21.23 -10.13
CA LEU A 23 1.13 -22.62 -10.44
C LEU A 23 0.34 -22.73 -11.75
N ASN A 24 -0.58 -21.79 -12.01
CA ASN A 24 -1.33 -21.76 -13.26
C ASN A 24 -0.43 -21.41 -14.45
N TRP A 25 0.48 -20.44 -14.29
CA TRP A 25 1.46 -20.11 -15.33
C TRP A 25 2.38 -21.30 -15.62
N PHE A 26 2.88 -22.00 -14.60
CA PHE A 26 3.76 -23.14 -14.78
C PHE A 26 3.08 -24.25 -15.60
N LYS A 27 1.79 -24.50 -15.36
CA LYS A 27 1.01 -25.45 -16.16
C LYS A 27 0.95 -25.08 -17.64
N THR A 28 0.93 -23.79 -18.00
CA THR A 28 0.95 -23.38 -19.41
C THR A 28 2.32 -23.58 -20.06
N GLN A 29 3.38 -23.72 -19.26
CA GLN A 29 4.73 -23.98 -19.76
C GLN A 29 5.06 -25.48 -19.91
N GLN A 30 4.26 -26.39 -19.32
CA GLN A 30 4.58 -27.82 -19.28
C GLN A 30 4.88 -28.44 -20.65
N ALA A 31 4.11 -28.10 -21.69
CA ALA A 31 4.34 -28.62 -23.04
C ALA A 31 5.69 -28.16 -23.62
N PHE A 32 6.07 -26.90 -23.37
CA PHE A 32 7.37 -26.37 -23.76
C PHE A 32 8.51 -27.04 -22.98
N LEU A 33 8.32 -27.26 -21.68
CA LEU A 33 9.32 -27.88 -20.80
C LEU A 33 9.54 -29.36 -21.15
N ALA A 34 8.49 -30.10 -21.47
CA ALA A 34 8.57 -31.52 -21.84
C ALA A 34 9.27 -31.76 -23.19
N GLN A 35 9.24 -30.78 -24.10
CA GLN A 35 9.87 -30.90 -25.43
C GLN A 35 11.34 -30.48 -25.44
N ASN A 36 11.77 -29.64 -24.50
CA ASN A 36 13.08 -28.97 -24.57
C ASN A 36 14.05 -29.33 -23.45
N LEU A 37 13.64 -30.17 -22.49
CA LEU A 37 14.50 -30.60 -21.39
C LEU A 37 14.46 -32.11 -21.22
N SER A 38 15.60 -32.68 -20.84
CA SER A 38 15.72 -34.12 -20.58
C SER A 38 15.04 -34.48 -19.25
N HIS A 39 14.57 -35.72 -19.12
CA HIS A 39 13.93 -36.22 -17.89
C HIS A 39 14.87 -36.25 -16.66
N GLU A 40 16.17 -35.98 -16.84
CA GLU A 40 17.18 -35.96 -15.78
C GLU A 40 17.45 -34.56 -15.21
N GLU A 41 17.02 -33.49 -15.90
CA GLU A 41 17.29 -32.11 -15.48
C GLU A 41 16.31 -31.63 -14.40
N LYS A 42 16.85 -31.10 -13.30
CA LYS A 42 16.06 -30.49 -12.22
C LYS A 42 15.91 -28.98 -12.40
N TYR A 43 14.69 -28.49 -12.26
CA TYR A 43 14.35 -27.06 -12.30
C TYR A 43 14.47 -26.45 -10.93
N HIS A 44 15.33 -25.45 -10.81
CA HIS A 44 15.45 -24.67 -9.59
C HIS A 44 14.56 -23.44 -9.68
N VAL A 45 13.44 -23.48 -8.97
CA VAL A 45 12.50 -22.36 -8.88
C VAL A 45 12.76 -21.64 -7.56
N THR A 46 13.04 -20.34 -7.64
CA THR A 46 13.22 -19.49 -6.45
C THR A 46 12.12 -18.45 -6.39
N TRP A 47 11.36 -18.44 -5.30
CA TRP A 47 10.36 -17.43 -5.00
C TRP A 47 10.89 -16.46 -3.95
N TYR A 48 10.83 -15.17 -4.27
CA TYR A 48 11.00 -14.09 -3.30
C TYR A 48 9.64 -13.45 -3.01
N MET A 49 9.13 -13.64 -1.80
CA MET A 49 7.76 -13.29 -1.44
C MET A 49 7.69 -12.25 -0.33
N SER A 50 6.77 -11.29 -0.46
CA SER A 50 6.56 -10.26 0.56
C SER A 50 5.94 -10.78 1.87
N TRP A 51 5.25 -11.91 1.80
CA TRP A 51 4.64 -12.65 2.90
C TRP A 51 4.74 -14.15 2.63
N SER A 52 4.83 -14.96 3.68
CA SER A 52 4.77 -16.42 3.56
C SER A 52 3.39 -16.89 3.04
N PRO A 53 3.34 -18.04 2.33
CA PRO A 53 2.07 -18.55 1.82
C PRO A 53 1.01 -18.77 2.90
N CYS A 54 -0.26 -18.57 2.54
CA CYS A 54 -1.35 -18.94 3.43
C CYS A 54 -1.52 -20.47 3.49
N PHE A 55 -2.23 -20.99 4.49
CA PHE A 55 -2.41 -22.45 4.66
C PHE A 55 -2.95 -23.16 3.40
N GLN A 56 -3.95 -22.58 2.72
CA GLN A 56 -4.51 -23.16 1.49
C GLN A 56 -3.52 -23.12 0.32
N CYS A 57 -2.77 -22.03 0.16
CA CYS A 57 -1.75 -21.94 -0.89
C CYS A 57 -0.61 -22.93 -0.65
N ALA A 58 -0.17 -23.06 0.60
CA ALA A 58 0.82 -24.06 0.98
C ALA A 58 0.38 -25.48 0.58
N ARG A 59 -0.90 -25.84 0.78
CA ARG A 59 -1.45 -27.14 0.35
C ARG A 59 -1.34 -27.35 -1.16
N HIS A 60 -1.80 -26.38 -1.97
CA HIS A 60 -1.72 -26.51 -3.43
C HIS A 60 -0.26 -26.58 -3.93
N VAL A 61 0.66 -25.88 -3.28
CA VAL A 61 2.09 -25.96 -3.61
C VAL A 61 2.67 -27.33 -3.22
N VAL A 62 2.26 -27.91 -2.09
CA VAL A 62 2.65 -29.28 -1.71
C VAL A 62 2.15 -30.30 -2.73
N GLU A 63 0.91 -30.19 -3.19
CA GLU A 63 0.35 -31.05 -4.24
C GLU A 63 1.15 -30.90 -5.54
N PHE A 64 1.45 -29.66 -5.94
CA PHE A 64 2.31 -29.39 -7.10
C PHE A 64 3.68 -30.07 -6.99
N LEU A 65 4.39 -29.96 -5.87
CA LEU A 65 5.71 -30.58 -5.68
C LEU A 65 5.65 -32.11 -5.65
N LYS A 66 4.51 -32.70 -5.25
CA LYS A 66 4.30 -34.14 -5.34
C LYS A 66 4.21 -34.59 -6.80
N ASP A 67 3.47 -33.85 -7.61
CA ASP A 67 3.25 -34.17 -9.03
C ASP A 67 4.47 -33.85 -9.91
N HIS A 68 5.36 -32.95 -9.46
CA HIS A 68 6.48 -32.43 -10.26
C HIS A 68 7.83 -32.70 -9.58
N LYS A 69 8.26 -33.96 -9.56
CA LYS A 69 9.51 -34.40 -8.89
C LYS A 69 10.80 -33.78 -9.42
N TYR A 70 10.76 -33.24 -10.64
CA TYR A 70 11.88 -32.53 -11.26
C TYR A 70 11.99 -31.06 -10.82
N VAL A 71 11.06 -30.53 -10.01
CA VAL A 71 11.10 -29.15 -9.53
C VAL A 71 11.65 -29.10 -8.11
N GLN A 72 12.71 -28.32 -7.90
CA GLN A 72 13.21 -27.92 -6.60
C GLN A 72 12.78 -26.48 -6.32
N LEU A 73 12.02 -26.27 -5.24
CA LEU A 73 11.45 -24.98 -4.90
C LEU A 73 12.12 -24.39 -3.66
N SER A 74 12.67 -23.19 -3.80
CA SER A 74 13.16 -22.37 -2.70
C SER A 74 12.24 -21.17 -2.51
N ILE A 75 11.73 -20.97 -1.30
CA ILE A 75 10.81 -19.90 -0.94
C ILE A 75 11.47 -19.01 0.12
N PHE A 76 11.91 -17.83 -0.31
CA PHE A 76 12.41 -16.79 0.57
C PHE A 76 11.30 -15.78 0.86
N VAL A 77 10.97 -15.60 2.14
CA VAL A 77 9.86 -14.74 2.57
C VAL A 77 10.37 -13.55 3.37
N ALA A 78 9.90 -12.35 3.06
CA ALA A 78 10.24 -11.16 3.83
C ALA A 78 9.57 -11.16 5.21
N ARG A 79 8.35 -11.72 5.32
CA ARG A 79 7.52 -11.71 6.53
C ARG A 79 6.69 -12.98 6.65
N LEU A 80 6.44 -13.45 7.87
CA LEU A 80 5.55 -14.58 8.13
C LEU A 80 4.09 -14.15 8.24
N TYR A 81 3.21 -14.82 7.51
CA TYR A 81 1.77 -14.58 7.54
C TYR A 81 1.11 -15.36 8.69
N TYR A 82 0.59 -14.63 9.68
CA TYR A 82 -0.01 -15.18 10.92
C TYR A 82 0.83 -16.26 11.63
N PRO A 83 2.08 -15.96 12.05
CA PRO A 83 3.01 -16.96 12.59
C PRO A 83 2.53 -17.61 13.90
N ARG A 84 1.61 -16.97 14.63
CA ARG A 84 1.04 -17.49 15.88
C ARG A 84 -0.14 -18.46 15.68
N ARG A 85 -0.66 -18.59 14.45
CA ARG A 85 -1.82 -19.46 14.18
C ARG A 85 -1.36 -20.86 13.76
N PRO A 86 -1.78 -21.94 14.46
CA PRO A 86 -1.27 -23.30 14.23
C PRO A 86 -1.38 -23.79 12.78
N GLN A 87 -2.50 -23.51 12.11
CA GLN A 87 -2.72 -23.92 10.71
C GLN A 87 -1.68 -23.33 9.74
N TYR A 88 -1.19 -22.10 9.97
CA TYR A 88 -0.19 -21.48 9.10
C TYR A 88 1.20 -22.07 9.35
N GLN A 89 1.53 -22.35 10.61
CA GLN A 89 2.75 -23.09 10.95
C GLN A 89 2.76 -24.49 10.32
N GLN A 90 1.61 -25.18 10.37
CA GLN A 90 1.45 -26.48 9.73
C GLN A 90 1.64 -26.38 8.22
N GLY A 91 1.06 -25.37 7.55
CA GLY A 91 1.27 -25.16 6.12
C GLY A 91 2.74 -25.02 5.74
N LEU A 92 3.53 -24.24 6.49
CA LEU A 92 4.96 -24.09 6.26
C LEU A 92 5.74 -25.40 6.52
N ARG A 93 5.39 -26.15 7.57
CA ARG A 93 5.96 -27.48 7.84
C ARG A 93 5.64 -28.47 6.72
N SER A 94 4.44 -28.43 6.16
CA SER A 94 4.05 -29.28 5.03
C SER A 94 4.84 -28.96 3.77
N LEU A 95 5.13 -27.68 3.51
CA LEU A 95 6.02 -27.28 2.40
C LEU A 95 7.43 -27.85 2.58
N GLN A 96 8.01 -27.71 3.77
CA GLN A 96 9.32 -28.30 4.08
C GLN A 96 9.30 -29.83 3.93
N GLY A 97 8.26 -30.49 4.45
CA GLY A 97 8.08 -31.94 4.32
C GLY A 97 7.89 -32.42 2.87
N ALA A 98 7.44 -31.55 1.97
CA ALA A 98 7.34 -31.84 0.53
C ALA A 98 8.65 -31.55 -0.24
N GLY A 99 9.71 -31.13 0.44
CA GLY A 99 11.03 -30.86 -0.14
C GLY A 99 11.28 -29.41 -0.54
N ALA A 100 10.38 -28.47 -0.20
CA ALA A 100 10.65 -27.04 -0.44
C ALA A 100 11.58 -26.47 0.62
N GLN A 101 12.58 -25.69 0.21
CA GLN A 101 13.33 -24.85 1.13
C GLN A 101 12.48 -23.62 1.48
N VAL A 102 12.33 -23.31 2.77
CA VAL A 102 11.60 -22.11 3.22
C VAL A 102 12.49 -21.34 4.18
N ALA A 103 12.79 -20.09 3.85
CA ALA A 103 13.70 -19.24 4.63
C ALA A 103 13.22 -17.77 4.69
N ILE A 104 13.71 -17.02 5.68
CA ILE A 104 13.51 -15.57 5.74
C ILE A 104 14.51 -14.88 4.82
N MET A 105 14.07 -13.88 4.07
CA MET A 105 14.95 -13.07 3.22
C MET A 105 16.03 -12.35 4.06
N THR A 106 17.27 -12.49 3.61
CA THR A 106 18.45 -11.78 4.12
C THR A 106 18.61 -10.42 3.41
N PRO A 107 19.49 -9.52 3.91
CA PRO A 107 19.83 -8.29 3.20
C PRO A 107 20.28 -8.51 1.75
N ASP A 108 21.00 -9.61 1.47
CA ASP A 108 21.46 -9.96 0.13
C ASP A 108 20.31 -10.35 -0.79
N ASP A 109 19.31 -11.08 -0.27
CA ASP A 109 18.09 -11.40 -1.01
C ASP A 109 17.32 -10.13 -1.39
N PHE A 110 17.23 -9.16 -0.47
CA PHE A 110 16.61 -7.86 -0.76
C PHE A 110 17.40 -7.07 -1.80
N ALA A 111 18.73 -7.08 -1.73
CA ALA A 111 19.59 -6.42 -2.72
C ALA A 111 19.45 -7.07 -4.11
N TYR A 112 19.42 -8.40 -4.16
CA TYR A 112 19.16 -9.17 -5.39
C TYR A 112 17.80 -8.81 -5.97
N CYS A 113 16.74 -8.87 -5.15
CA CYS A 113 15.39 -8.55 -5.60
C CYS A 113 15.28 -7.13 -6.15
N ARG A 114 15.92 -6.17 -5.48
CA ARG A 114 15.97 -4.78 -5.94
C ARG A 114 16.67 -4.67 -7.29
N LYS A 115 17.80 -5.34 -7.48
CA LYS A 115 18.55 -5.31 -8.74
C LYS A 115 17.77 -5.91 -9.91
N ILE A 116 17.04 -7.00 -9.67
CA ILE A 116 16.44 -7.81 -10.75
C ILE A 116 14.97 -7.45 -11.03
N PHE A 117 14.19 -7.11 -10.00
CA PHE A 117 12.73 -6.97 -10.11
C PHE A 117 12.21 -5.54 -9.93
N VAL A 118 13.07 -4.56 -9.65
CA VAL A 118 12.68 -3.16 -9.47
C VAL A 118 13.22 -2.32 -10.62
N ASP A 119 12.33 -1.60 -11.32
CA ASP A 119 12.63 -0.80 -12.52
C ASP A 119 13.77 0.23 -12.32
N ASP A 120 13.98 0.70 -11.09
CA ASP A 120 15.06 1.64 -10.74
C ASP A 120 15.79 1.15 -9.46
N PRO A 121 16.80 0.27 -9.61
CA PRO A 121 17.49 -0.36 -8.49
C PRO A 121 18.39 0.61 -7.73
N HIS A 122 18.78 1.73 -8.34
CA HIS A 122 19.67 2.73 -7.73
C HIS A 122 18.89 3.83 -7.02
N LYS A 123 17.64 4.11 -7.42
CA LYS A 123 16.78 5.04 -6.70
C LYS A 123 16.50 4.53 -5.30
N PRO A 124 16.91 5.26 -4.25
CA PRO A 124 16.56 4.88 -2.89
C PRO A 124 15.02 4.86 -2.78
N PHE A 125 14.46 3.93 -2.01
CA PHE A 125 13.06 3.97 -1.57
C PHE A 125 12.87 5.22 -0.69
N ARG A 126 12.87 6.39 -1.33
CA ARG A 126 12.67 7.67 -0.70
C ARG A 126 11.33 8.16 -1.17
N ASN A 127 10.45 8.29 -0.20
CA ASN A 127 9.28 9.09 -0.37
C ASN A 127 9.66 10.52 -0.82
N PRO A 128 8.84 11.16 -1.66
CA PRO A 128 7.68 10.59 -2.35
C PRO A 128 8.05 9.74 -3.55
N VAL A 129 7.28 8.68 -3.80
CA VAL A 129 7.27 7.96 -5.08
C VAL A 129 6.26 8.60 -6.05
N ARG A 130 6.45 8.40 -7.36
CA ARG A 130 5.63 9.08 -8.38
C ARG A 130 4.22 8.49 -8.46
N ARG A 131 4.10 7.15 -8.44
CA ARG A 131 2.84 6.41 -8.58
C ARG A 131 2.90 5.05 -7.88
N PHE A 132 1.73 4.53 -7.49
CA PHE A 132 1.52 3.16 -7.03
C PHE A 132 1.48 2.16 -8.17
N SER A 133 1.85 0.90 -7.90
CA SER A 133 1.38 -0.21 -8.71
C SER A 133 -0.14 -0.40 -8.53
N PRO A 134 -0.88 -0.85 -9.57
CA PRO A 134 -2.33 -1.04 -9.46
C PRO A 134 -2.74 -1.96 -8.31
N GLY A 135 -2.00 -3.07 -8.10
CA GLY A 135 -2.31 -4.01 -7.02
C GLY A 135 -2.21 -3.38 -5.63
N TYR A 136 -1.20 -2.54 -5.40
CA TYR A 136 -1.04 -1.82 -4.14
C TYR A 136 -2.19 -0.85 -3.88
N PHE A 137 -2.61 -0.09 -4.90
CA PHE A 137 -3.73 0.84 -4.77
C PHE A 137 -5.01 0.11 -4.37
N TYR A 138 -5.41 -0.94 -5.10
CA TYR A 138 -6.62 -1.69 -4.75
C TYR A 138 -6.50 -2.34 -3.36
N PHE A 139 -5.37 -2.93 -3.02
CA PHE A 139 -5.21 -3.53 -1.71
C PHE A 139 -5.33 -2.51 -0.57
N HIS A 140 -4.66 -1.36 -0.69
CA HIS A 140 -4.57 -0.40 0.40
C HIS A 140 -5.70 0.63 0.44
N PHE A 141 -6.35 0.97 -0.68
CA PHE A 141 -7.40 1.98 -0.72
C PHE A 141 -8.82 1.42 -0.66
N THR A 142 -9.05 0.11 -0.85
CA THR A 142 -10.39 -0.47 -0.68
C THR A 142 -10.96 -0.20 0.71
N ASN A 143 -12.12 0.46 0.77
CA ASN A 143 -12.77 0.96 1.99
C ASN A 143 -13.60 -0.10 2.75
N CYS A 144 -13.29 -1.39 2.57
CA CYS A 144 -14.08 -2.46 3.18
C CYS A 144 -13.88 -2.55 4.71
N PRO A 145 -14.90 -3.04 5.46
CA PRO A 145 -14.82 -3.20 6.92
C PRO A 145 -13.78 -4.21 7.39
N ASP A 146 -13.58 -5.30 6.62
CA ASP A 146 -12.56 -6.32 6.91
C ASP A 146 -11.18 -5.86 6.42
N HIS A 147 -10.36 -5.43 7.37
CA HIS A 147 -9.07 -4.78 7.14
C HIS A 147 -7.86 -5.74 7.31
N GLY A 148 -8.09 -7.06 7.37
CA GLY A 148 -7.06 -8.07 7.61
C GLY A 148 -5.78 -7.87 6.76
N GLY A 149 -4.63 -7.76 7.43
CA GLY A 149 -3.30 -7.70 6.79
C GLY A 149 -2.85 -6.33 6.28
N ARG A 150 -3.67 -5.27 6.40
CA ARG A 150 -3.30 -3.90 5.96
C ARG A 150 -2.54 -3.14 7.05
N ASN A 151 -1.28 -3.51 7.26
CA ASN A 151 -0.44 -2.91 8.31
C ASN A 151 0.24 -1.58 7.90
N GLY A 152 0.01 -1.11 6.66
CA GLY A 152 0.57 0.13 6.13
C GLY A 152 -0.46 1.23 5.89
N CYS A 153 -0.04 2.46 6.13
CA CYS A 153 -0.70 3.68 5.68
C CYS A 153 -0.02 4.19 4.41
N TYR A 154 -0.81 4.75 3.52
CA TYR A 154 -0.46 5.21 2.19
C TYR A 154 -1.15 6.54 1.95
N LEU A 155 -0.44 7.50 1.39
CA LEU A 155 -0.90 8.88 1.21
C LEU A 155 -0.56 9.33 -0.20
N CYS A 156 -1.57 9.55 -1.04
CA CYS A 156 -1.42 10.33 -2.27
C CYS A 156 -1.57 11.81 -1.93
N TYR A 157 -0.76 12.67 -2.51
CA TYR A 157 -0.89 14.11 -2.31
C TYR A 157 -0.96 14.87 -3.63
N GLN A 158 -1.72 15.97 -3.61
CA GLN A 158 -1.67 17.02 -4.60
C GLN A 158 -1.41 18.35 -3.90
N VAL A 159 -0.51 19.16 -4.48
CA VAL A 159 -0.26 20.54 -4.04
C VAL A 159 -0.64 21.46 -5.19
N LYS A 160 -1.56 22.38 -4.91
CA LYS A 160 -1.90 23.50 -5.79
C LYS A 160 -1.47 24.80 -5.14
N ARG A 161 -0.99 25.73 -5.94
CA ARG A 161 -0.69 27.10 -5.54
C ARG A 161 -1.70 28.04 -6.16
N THR A 162 -2.22 28.99 -5.40
CA THR A 162 -3.00 30.12 -5.91
C THR A 162 -2.15 31.37 -5.86
N GLN A 163 -1.93 32.00 -7.02
CA GLN A 163 -1.23 33.28 -7.16
C GLN A 163 -2.12 34.19 -8.01
N ARG A 164 -2.42 35.41 -7.52
CA ARG A 164 -3.34 36.36 -8.20
C ARG A 164 -4.67 35.73 -8.65
N ARG A 165 -5.27 34.90 -7.78
CA ARG A 165 -6.52 34.13 -7.99
C ARG A 165 -6.47 33.03 -9.05
N LEU A 166 -5.32 32.71 -9.62
CA LEU A 166 -5.17 31.60 -10.57
C LEU A 166 -4.59 30.36 -9.87
N PRO A 167 -5.23 29.18 -9.97
CA PRO A 167 -4.68 27.93 -9.45
C PRO A 167 -3.64 27.32 -10.40
N LEU A 168 -2.49 26.91 -9.86
CA LEU A 168 -1.42 26.22 -10.57
C LEU A 168 -1.11 24.88 -9.87
N ASP A 169 -1.04 23.81 -10.65
CA ASP A 169 -0.59 22.50 -10.17
C ASP A 169 0.94 22.52 -9.92
N MET A 170 1.34 22.28 -8.69
CA MET A 170 2.76 22.35 -8.29
C MET A 170 3.40 20.97 -8.24
N SER A 171 2.78 20.06 -7.49
CA SER A 171 3.37 18.75 -7.22
C SER A 171 2.31 17.72 -6.93
N THR A 172 2.57 16.50 -7.37
CA THR A 172 1.79 15.30 -7.04
C THR A 172 2.74 14.15 -6.75
N GLY A 173 2.32 13.26 -5.87
CA GLY A 173 3.12 12.09 -5.55
C GLY A 173 2.46 11.25 -4.48
N VAL A 174 3.23 10.28 -4.00
CA VAL A 174 2.74 9.23 -3.12
C VAL A 174 3.75 8.98 -2.02
N PHE A 175 3.27 8.84 -0.79
CA PHE A 175 4.00 8.43 0.37
C PHE A 175 3.57 7.03 0.81
N GLU A 176 4.56 6.21 1.12
CA GLU A 176 4.41 4.89 1.72
C GLU A 176 5.00 4.89 3.13
N ASN A 177 4.44 4.08 4.03
CA ASN A 177 5.03 3.90 5.36
C ASN A 177 6.50 3.45 5.25
N GLU A 178 7.40 4.11 5.98
CA GLU A 178 8.79 3.69 6.08
C GLU A 178 8.90 2.65 7.18
N PHE A 179 9.17 1.39 6.84
CA PHE A 179 9.24 0.28 7.81
C PHE A 179 10.66 -0.21 8.12
N TYR A 180 11.62 0.00 7.21
CA TYR A 180 12.99 -0.53 7.29
C TYR A 180 13.99 0.38 6.56
N PRO A 181 15.28 0.46 6.97
CA PRO A 181 15.89 -0.08 8.20
C PRO A 181 15.67 0.82 9.43
N LYS A 182 14.86 1.87 9.30
CA LYS A 182 14.59 2.87 10.37
C LYS A 182 13.36 2.47 11.19
N LYS A 183 13.21 3.05 12.39
CA LYS A 183 11.97 2.97 13.18
C LYS A 183 10.77 3.30 12.29
N PRO A 184 9.65 2.53 12.36
CA PRO A 184 8.48 2.78 11.54
C PRO A 184 8.03 4.23 11.61
N ARG A 185 7.87 4.89 10.45
CA ARG A 185 7.31 6.25 10.36
C ARG A 185 6.04 6.23 9.54
N HIS A 186 5.01 6.90 10.06
CA HIS A 186 3.75 7.06 9.36
C HIS A 186 3.86 8.08 8.22
N THR A 187 3.04 7.89 7.19
CA THR A 187 3.07 8.69 5.96
C THR A 187 2.82 10.17 6.17
N GLU A 188 2.03 10.56 7.18
CA GLU A 188 1.79 11.95 7.56
C GLU A 188 3.09 12.64 7.95
N ILE A 189 3.88 12.00 8.82
CA ILE A 189 5.15 12.54 9.29
C ILE A 189 6.17 12.57 8.16
N CYS A 190 6.19 11.52 7.32
CA CYS A 190 7.03 11.50 6.13
C CYS A 190 6.69 12.66 5.18
N PHE A 191 5.40 12.92 4.94
CA PHE A 191 4.94 14.06 4.14
C PHE A 191 5.37 15.37 4.78
N LEU A 192 5.10 15.60 6.07
CA LEU A 192 5.44 16.86 6.73
C LEU A 192 6.94 17.16 6.66
N ASN A 193 7.79 16.15 6.90
CA ASN A 193 9.24 16.30 6.79
C ASN A 193 9.68 16.61 5.36
N TRP A 194 9.13 15.90 4.38
CA TRP A 194 9.43 16.17 2.97
C TRP A 194 8.94 17.54 2.52
N PHE A 195 7.73 17.93 2.93
CA PHE A 195 7.12 19.21 2.60
C PHE A 195 7.95 20.36 3.17
N LYS A 196 8.50 20.20 4.38
CA LYS A 196 9.49 21.10 5.00
C LYS A 196 10.76 21.30 4.18
N THR A 197 11.14 20.31 3.38
CA THR A 197 12.34 20.36 2.53
C THR A 197 12.09 20.81 1.09
N GLN A 198 10.82 20.96 0.66
CA GLN A 198 10.55 21.45 -0.70
C GLN A 198 11.07 22.87 -0.86
N GLN A 199 11.77 23.15 -1.98
CA GLN A 199 12.77 24.22 -2.15
C GLN A 199 12.45 25.49 -1.33
N ALA A 200 13.16 25.62 -0.20
CA ALA A 200 13.09 26.67 0.82
C ALA A 200 11.78 26.81 1.64
N PHE A 201 11.04 25.74 1.93
CA PHE A 201 9.81 25.74 2.76
C PHE A 201 8.74 26.79 2.39
N LEU A 202 8.69 27.13 1.10
CA LEU A 202 8.08 28.35 0.57
C LEU A 202 8.88 29.58 1.03
N ALA A 203 10.05 29.87 0.45
CA ALA A 203 10.98 30.90 0.93
C ALA A 203 10.27 32.19 1.45
N GLN A 204 10.40 32.54 2.74
CA GLN A 204 9.80 33.72 3.41
C GLN A 204 8.32 33.69 3.88
N ASN A 205 7.62 32.59 4.16
CA ASN A 205 6.33 32.67 4.90
C ASN A 205 5.25 33.61 4.28
N LEU A 206 5.27 33.73 2.96
CA LEU A 206 4.23 34.31 2.10
C LEU A 206 4.28 35.83 1.92
N SER A 207 4.41 36.27 0.67
CA SER A 207 3.72 37.51 0.30
C SER A 207 2.24 37.29 0.65
N HIS A 208 1.55 38.29 1.21
CA HIS A 208 0.14 38.20 1.61
C HIS A 208 -0.83 37.70 0.50
N GLU A 209 -0.34 37.48 -0.72
CA GLU A 209 -1.08 37.15 -1.93
C GLU A 209 -1.08 35.66 -2.33
N GLU A 210 -0.18 34.83 -1.80
CA GLU A 210 -0.09 33.42 -2.20
C GLU A 210 -0.76 32.47 -1.20
N LYS A 211 -1.47 31.45 -1.69
CA LYS A 211 -2.11 30.40 -0.87
C LYS A 211 -1.82 29.02 -1.45
N TYR A 212 -1.70 28.03 -0.59
CA TYR A 212 -1.48 26.65 -1.00
C TYR A 212 -2.64 25.78 -0.56
N HIS A 213 -3.13 24.95 -1.48
CA HIS A 213 -4.07 23.88 -1.16
C HIS A 213 -3.35 22.56 -1.27
N VAL A 214 -3.15 21.92 -0.13
CA VAL A 214 -2.64 20.57 -0.02
C VAL A 214 -3.82 19.62 0.14
N THR A 215 -3.93 18.63 -0.75
CA THR A 215 -4.93 17.58 -0.67
C THR A 215 -4.26 16.26 -0.40
N TRP A 216 -4.66 15.57 0.66
CA TRP A 216 -4.25 14.22 0.99
C TRP A 216 -5.37 13.24 0.71
N TYR A 217 -5.07 12.17 -0.03
CA TYR A 217 -5.92 10.98 -0.15
C TYR A 217 -5.23 9.83 0.56
N MET A 218 -5.80 9.38 1.67
CA MET A 218 -5.14 8.46 2.59
C MET A 218 -5.88 7.12 2.69
N SER A 219 -5.12 6.03 2.73
CA SER A 219 -5.70 4.71 2.97
C SER A 219 -6.34 4.57 4.36
N TRP A 220 -5.81 5.29 5.35
CA TRP A 220 -6.29 5.29 6.73
C TRP A 220 -6.30 6.74 7.24
N SER A 221 -7.25 7.07 8.11
CA SER A 221 -7.24 8.35 8.79
C SER A 221 -6.03 8.47 9.73
N PRO A 222 -5.52 9.69 9.97
CA PRO A 222 -4.39 9.88 10.85
C PRO A 222 -4.60 9.34 12.27
N CYS A 223 -3.55 8.79 12.87
CA CYS A 223 -3.57 8.46 14.30
C CYS A 223 -3.51 9.74 15.16
N PHE A 224 -3.83 9.62 16.46
CA PHE A 224 -3.82 10.77 17.38
C PHE A 224 -2.51 11.57 17.38
N GLN A 225 -1.36 10.90 17.40
CA GLN A 225 -0.05 11.57 17.39
C GLN A 225 0.23 12.28 16.06
N CYS A 226 -0.11 11.65 14.93
CA CYS A 226 0.03 12.27 13.61
C CYS A 226 -0.90 13.48 13.47
N ALA A 227 -2.15 13.36 13.92
CA ALA A 227 -3.09 14.47 13.95
C ALA A 227 -2.54 15.67 14.74
N ARG A 228 -1.92 15.44 15.91
CA ARG A 228 -1.28 16.52 16.69
C ARG A 228 -0.17 17.24 15.91
N HIS A 229 0.72 16.49 15.27
CA HIS A 229 1.79 17.09 14.46
C HIS A 229 1.26 17.87 13.24
N VAL A 230 0.17 17.39 12.64
CA VAL A 230 -0.50 18.11 11.54
C VAL A 230 -1.17 19.39 12.05
N VAL A 231 -1.82 19.35 13.23
CA VAL A 231 -2.40 20.55 13.86
C VAL A 231 -1.33 21.60 14.16
N GLU A 232 -0.22 21.19 14.75
CA GLU A 232 0.93 22.07 15.01
C GLU A 232 1.46 22.67 13.69
N PHE A 233 1.61 21.84 12.66
CA PHE A 233 1.97 22.30 11.33
C PHE A 233 0.98 23.33 10.77
N LEU A 234 -0.34 23.14 10.88
CA LEU A 234 -1.29 24.11 10.35
C LEU A 234 -1.28 25.45 11.11
N LYS A 235 -1.03 25.42 12.43
CA LYS A 235 -0.89 26.63 13.24
C LYS A 235 0.29 27.49 12.81
N ASP A 236 1.42 26.84 12.51
CA ASP A 236 2.64 27.52 12.09
C ASP A 236 2.56 28.02 10.63
N HIS A 237 1.61 27.51 9.83
CA HIS A 237 1.54 27.76 8.37
C HIS A 237 0.13 28.18 7.89
N LYS A 238 -0.31 29.38 8.31
CA LYS A 238 -1.70 29.89 8.13
C LYS A 238 -2.23 29.99 6.70
N TYR A 239 -1.37 29.93 5.69
CA TYR A 239 -1.76 30.04 4.28
C TYR A 239 -1.75 28.69 3.56
N VAL A 240 -1.51 27.61 4.30
CA VAL A 240 -1.71 26.24 3.85
C VAL A 240 -3.10 25.80 4.25
N GLN A 241 -3.95 25.55 3.26
CA GLN A 241 -5.21 24.86 3.44
C GLN A 241 -4.99 23.37 3.21
N LEU A 242 -5.51 22.55 4.12
CA LEU A 242 -5.37 21.09 4.06
C LEU A 242 -6.74 20.44 3.94
N SER A 243 -6.93 19.65 2.88
CA SER A 243 -8.06 18.73 2.75
C SER A 243 -7.55 17.30 2.87
N ILE A 244 -8.15 16.52 3.78
CA ILE A 244 -7.80 15.13 4.06
C ILE A 244 -9.00 14.26 3.71
N PHE A 245 -8.87 13.49 2.65
CA PHE A 245 -9.83 12.48 2.23
C PHE A 245 -9.31 11.12 2.64
N VAL A 246 -10.06 10.37 3.45
CA VAL A 246 -9.61 9.08 4.00
C VAL A 246 -10.48 7.96 3.47
N ALA A 247 -9.86 6.86 3.04
CA ALA A 247 -10.58 5.69 2.58
C ALA A 247 -11.22 4.94 3.76
N ARG A 248 -10.59 4.97 4.94
CA ARG A 248 -11.04 4.28 6.16
C ARG A 248 -10.67 5.05 7.40
N LEU A 249 -11.48 4.92 8.46
CA LEU A 249 -11.19 5.49 9.77
C LEU A 249 -10.33 4.54 10.61
N TYR A 250 -9.23 5.04 11.15
CA TYR A 250 -8.34 4.29 12.02
C TYR A 250 -8.81 4.37 13.48
N TYR A 251 -9.26 3.23 14.01
CA TYR A 251 -9.86 3.10 15.36
C TYR A 251 -10.96 4.13 15.69
N PRO A 252 -12.03 4.23 14.89
CA PRO A 252 -13.05 5.28 15.03
C PRO A 252 -13.81 5.27 16.36
N ARG A 253 -13.79 4.16 17.10
CA ARG A 253 -14.46 4.03 18.42
C ARG A 253 -13.58 4.48 19.59
N ARG A 254 -12.29 4.77 19.37
CA ARG A 254 -11.37 5.13 20.45
C ARG A 254 -11.35 6.66 20.65
N PRO A 255 -11.63 7.17 21.86
CA PRO A 255 -11.78 8.61 22.10
C PRO A 255 -10.60 9.47 21.62
N GLN A 256 -9.36 9.03 21.87
CA GLN A 256 -8.17 9.77 21.43
C GLN A 256 -8.07 9.93 19.90
N TYR A 257 -8.55 8.97 19.11
CA TYR A 257 -8.52 9.05 17.65
C TYR A 257 -9.61 10.00 17.14
N GLN A 258 -10.79 9.94 17.75
CA GLN A 258 -11.88 10.90 17.49
C GLN A 258 -11.44 12.34 17.83
N GLN A 259 -10.80 12.53 18.99
CA GLN A 259 -10.23 13.81 19.40
C GLN A 259 -9.18 14.31 18.41
N GLY A 260 -8.33 13.42 17.88
CA GLY A 260 -7.36 13.77 16.84
C GLY A 260 -8.04 14.32 15.59
N LEU A 261 -9.09 13.67 15.09
CA LEU A 261 -9.85 14.13 13.92
C LEU A 261 -10.56 15.47 14.18
N ARG A 262 -11.17 15.64 15.36
CA ARG A 262 -11.74 16.95 15.75
C ARG A 262 -10.69 18.04 15.86
N SER A 263 -9.50 17.73 16.38
CA SER A 263 -8.41 18.70 16.49
C SER A 263 -7.93 19.16 15.11
N LEU A 264 -7.91 18.26 14.11
CA LEU A 264 -7.63 18.63 12.72
C LEU A 264 -8.70 19.59 12.17
N GLN A 265 -9.98 19.27 12.37
CA GLN A 265 -11.08 20.14 11.95
C GLN A 265 -11.02 21.52 12.63
N GLY A 266 -10.77 21.56 13.95
CA GLY A 266 -10.61 22.79 14.71
C GLY A 266 -9.39 23.62 14.29
N ALA A 267 -8.37 22.99 13.70
CA ALA A 267 -7.22 23.67 13.10
C ALA A 267 -7.48 24.16 11.66
N GLY A 268 -8.69 23.99 11.14
CA GLY A 268 -9.09 24.44 9.80
C GLY A 268 -8.84 23.42 8.68
N ALA A 269 -8.42 22.19 8.99
CA ALA A 269 -8.36 21.14 7.97
C ALA A 269 -9.76 20.61 7.63
N GLN A 270 -10.06 20.46 6.35
CA GLN A 270 -11.22 19.71 5.90
C GLN A 270 -10.91 18.23 6.04
N VAL A 271 -11.76 17.47 6.73
CA VAL A 271 -11.64 16.01 6.86
C VAL A 271 -12.89 15.37 6.29
N ALA A 272 -12.73 14.46 5.34
CA ALA A 272 -13.84 13.77 4.66
C ALA A 272 -13.48 12.31 4.35
N ILE A 273 -14.49 11.49 4.10
CA ILE A 273 -14.31 10.15 3.56
C ILE A 273 -14.20 10.22 2.03
N MET A 274 -13.33 9.41 1.44
CA MET A 274 -13.23 9.29 -0.01
C MET A 274 -14.52 8.73 -0.63
N THR A 275 -15.01 9.41 -1.65
CA THR A 275 -16.10 8.98 -2.53
C THR A 275 -15.57 8.05 -3.64
N PRO A 276 -16.45 7.33 -4.37
CA PRO A 276 -16.05 6.61 -5.58
C PRO A 276 -15.29 7.47 -6.59
N ASP A 277 -15.66 8.74 -6.72
CA ASP A 277 -14.98 9.69 -7.61
C ASP A 277 -13.57 10.03 -7.14
N ASP A 278 -13.36 10.17 -5.83
CA ASP A 278 -12.02 10.35 -5.26
C ASP A 278 -11.12 9.14 -5.54
N PHE A 279 -11.66 7.92 -5.44
CA PHE A 279 -10.92 6.70 -5.80
C PHE A 279 -10.59 6.63 -7.29
N ALA A 280 -11.55 7.00 -8.16
CA ALA A 280 -11.34 7.06 -9.60
C ALA A 280 -10.28 8.11 -9.98
N TYR A 281 -10.32 9.29 -9.33
CA TYR A 281 -9.33 10.33 -9.46
C TYR A 281 -7.94 9.82 -9.03
N CYS A 282 -7.85 9.18 -7.87
CA CYS A 282 -6.59 8.65 -7.38
C CYS A 282 -5.99 7.60 -8.33
N ARG A 283 -6.83 6.71 -8.88
CA ARG A 283 -6.42 5.71 -9.86
C ARG A 283 -5.86 6.34 -11.13
N LYS A 284 -6.41 7.47 -11.57
CA LYS A 284 -5.98 8.17 -12.79
C LYS A 284 -4.65 8.89 -12.60
N ILE A 285 -4.46 9.55 -11.45
CA ILE A 285 -3.30 10.43 -11.22
C ILE A 285 -2.12 9.67 -10.61
N PHE A 286 -2.38 8.88 -9.57
CA PHE A 286 -1.35 8.33 -8.67
C PHE A 286 -1.05 6.85 -8.92
N VAL A 287 -1.61 6.20 -9.94
CA VAL A 287 -1.41 4.76 -10.19
C VAL A 287 -0.88 4.52 -11.59
N HIS A 288 0.07 3.59 -11.74
CA HIS A 288 0.61 3.20 -13.04
C HIS A 288 -0.50 2.71 -13.99
N ARG A 289 -0.26 2.87 -15.31
CA ARG A 289 -1.22 2.57 -16.38
C ARG A 289 -2.52 3.38 -16.22
N PRO A 290 -2.45 4.73 -16.33
CA PRO A 290 -3.59 5.62 -16.11
C PRO A 290 -4.70 5.49 -17.18
N HIS A 291 -4.38 4.94 -18.35
CA HIS A 291 -5.33 4.70 -19.44
C HIS A 291 -6.25 3.49 -19.19
N LYS A 292 -5.92 2.63 -18.21
CA LYS A 292 -6.78 1.50 -17.85
C LYS A 292 -7.96 2.02 -17.03
N ARG A 293 -9.17 1.57 -17.39
CA ARG A 293 -10.41 1.87 -16.66
C ARG A 293 -10.28 1.56 -15.17
N PHE A 294 -10.85 2.43 -14.33
CA PHE A 294 -11.00 2.16 -12.90
C PHE A 294 -12.09 1.12 -12.68
N TRP A 295 -11.80 0.13 -11.84
CA TRP A 295 -12.74 -0.93 -11.48
C TRP A 295 -13.24 -0.67 -10.07
N TYR A 296 -14.52 -0.31 -9.96
CA TYR A 296 -15.19 -0.18 -8.67
C TYR A 296 -15.25 -1.56 -8.00
N TRP A 297 -14.90 -1.61 -6.72
CA TRP A 297 -15.09 -2.81 -5.90
C TRP A 297 -16.49 -2.83 -5.29
N GLU A 298 -16.93 -4.01 -4.90
CA GLU A 298 -18.23 -4.23 -4.27
C GLU A 298 -18.35 -3.43 -2.96
N GLY A 299 -19.48 -2.76 -2.78
CA GLY A 299 -19.79 -1.99 -1.58
C GLY A 299 -19.12 -0.61 -1.50
N ILE A 300 -18.46 -0.12 -2.56
CA ILE A 300 -17.70 1.14 -2.49
C ILE A 300 -18.56 2.32 -2.04
N ASP A 301 -19.76 2.45 -2.60
CA ASP A 301 -20.72 3.51 -2.31
C ASP A 301 -21.29 3.40 -0.89
N GLU A 302 -21.77 2.21 -0.51
CA GLU A 302 -22.35 1.94 0.80
C GLU A 302 -21.33 2.14 1.92
N ASN A 303 -20.09 1.66 1.71
CA ASN A 303 -19.00 1.85 2.66
C ASN A 303 -18.62 3.32 2.80
N SER A 304 -18.51 4.06 1.69
CA SER A 304 -18.22 5.50 1.73
C SER A 304 -19.33 6.26 2.47
N CYS A 305 -20.60 5.98 2.18
CA CYS A 305 -21.74 6.60 2.87
C CYS A 305 -21.76 6.30 4.37
N SER A 306 -21.55 5.03 4.75
CA SER A 306 -21.53 4.59 6.16
C SER A 306 -20.36 5.22 6.95
N LEU A 307 -19.17 5.23 6.35
CA LEU A 307 -18.00 5.88 6.95
C LEU A 307 -18.19 7.39 7.05
N SER A 308 -18.84 8.04 6.08
CA SER A 308 -19.12 9.48 6.12
C SER A 308 -20.01 9.83 7.30
N LYS A 309 -21.10 9.08 7.52
CA LYS A 309 -21.97 9.25 8.70
C LYS A 309 -21.18 9.09 10.00
N THR A 310 -20.35 8.04 10.08
CA THR A 310 -19.49 7.80 11.24
C THR A 310 -18.53 8.97 11.49
N LEU A 311 -17.93 9.53 10.44
CA LEU A 311 -17.05 10.68 10.56
C LEU A 311 -17.82 11.93 10.99
N GLU A 312 -19.00 12.20 10.43
CA GLU A 312 -19.86 13.31 10.84
C GLU A 312 -20.19 13.25 12.33
N ASP A 313 -20.57 12.07 12.85
CA ASP A 313 -20.83 11.87 14.27
C ASP A 313 -19.59 12.15 15.14
N ILE A 314 -18.41 11.72 14.68
CA ILE A 314 -17.14 11.98 15.37
C ILE A 314 -16.82 13.48 15.43
N LEU A 315 -17.08 14.20 14.34
CA LEU A 315 -16.76 15.62 14.19
C LEU A 315 -17.78 16.54 14.90
N ARG A 316 -19.05 16.15 14.97
CA ARG A 316 -20.10 16.92 15.67
C ARG A 316 -20.03 16.81 17.20
N ASN A 317 -19.56 15.67 17.71
CA ASN A 317 -19.49 15.45 19.15
C ASN A 317 -18.24 16.12 19.75
N GLU A 318 -18.37 17.39 20.14
CA GLU A 318 -17.49 17.95 21.16
C GLU A 318 -17.70 17.12 22.43
N GLY A 319 -16.62 16.59 23.02
CA GLY A 319 -16.77 15.73 24.19
C GLY A 319 -17.48 16.51 25.30
N ASN A 320 -18.50 15.89 25.90
CA ASN A 320 -19.17 16.37 27.12
C ASN A 320 -18.18 16.91 28.16
#